data_AF-A0A8D8FKA1-F1
#
_entry.id   AF-A0A8D8FKA1-F1
#
_cell.length_a   1.000
_cell.length_b   1.000
_cell.length_c   1.000
_cell.angle_alpha   90.00
_cell.angle_beta   90.00
_cell.angle_gamma   90.00
#
_symmetry.space_group_name_H-M   'P 1'
#
loop_
_entity.id
_entity.type
_entity.pdbx_description
1 polymer ?
#
loop_
_entity_poly.entity_id
_entity_poly.type
_entity_poly.pdbx_seq_one_letter_code
_entity_poly.pdbx_strand_id
1 'polypeptide(L)'
;MKQKLQHYFNLLRGQNKPQQYVCINCGSPVQELYKRISSTVLKITECEKCNHPADKYIEFEVLIILIDLVLLSKPAYRHILYNSDCKNLWKIGIILVLLEAYCLWTEAFSRFT
;
A
#
# COMPACT_ATOMS: atom_id res chain seq x y z
N MET A 1 -7.36 -37.48 21.80
CA MET A 1 -6.43 -37.09 20.71
C MET A 1 -6.91 -35.94 19.83
N LYS A 2 -8.21 -35.87 19.43
CA LYS A 2 -8.74 -34.81 18.55
C LYS A 2 -8.64 -33.38 19.11
N GLN A 3 -8.74 -33.21 20.43
CA GLN A 3 -8.68 -31.89 21.09
C GLN A 3 -7.30 -31.21 20.98
N LYS A 4 -6.21 -31.99 21.01
CA LYS A 4 -4.84 -31.47 20.85
C LYS A 4 -4.61 -30.97 19.42
N LEU A 5 -5.20 -31.64 18.43
CA LEU A 5 -5.09 -31.26 17.01
C LEU A 5 -5.88 -29.98 16.71
N GLN A 6 -7.07 -29.81 17.30
CA GLN A 6 -7.85 -28.57 17.19
C GLN A 6 -7.13 -27.36 17.82
N HIS A 7 -6.40 -27.57 18.92
CA HIS A 7 -5.54 -26.54 19.52
C HIS A 7 -4.41 -26.11 18.57
N TYR A 8 -3.72 -27.07 17.92
CA TYR A 8 -2.74 -26.76 16.88
C TYR A 8 -3.37 -26.05 15.67
N PHE A 9 -4.56 -26.45 15.23
CA PHE A 9 -5.27 -25.81 14.12
C PHE A 9 -5.71 -24.37 14.46
N ASN A 10 -6.00 -24.07 15.72
CA ASN A 10 -6.32 -22.72 16.20
C ASN A 10 -5.05 -21.84 16.35
N LEU A 11 -3.90 -22.42 16.71
CA LEU A 11 -2.60 -21.73 16.67
C LEU A 11 -2.15 -21.41 15.23
N LEU A 12 -2.46 -22.30 14.28
CA LEU A 12 -2.17 -22.11 12.86
C LEU A 12 -3.15 -21.18 12.14
N ARG A 13 -4.36 -20.95 12.69
CA ARG A 13 -5.33 -20.02 12.11
C ARG A 13 -4.90 -18.54 12.23
N GLY A 14 -3.89 -18.25 13.05
CA GLY A 14 -3.22 -16.94 13.14
C GLY A 14 -1.98 -16.79 12.25
N GLN A 15 -1.61 -17.81 11.46
CA GLN A 15 -0.47 -17.72 10.54
C GLN A 15 -0.91 -16.99 9.27
N ASN A 16 -0.95 -15.66 9.34
CA ASN A 16 -0.86 -14.82 8.16
C ASN A 16 0.40 -15.22 7.39
N LYS A 17 0.21 -15.58 6.12
CA LYS A 17 1.27 -15.77 5.12
C LYS A 17 2.33 -14.67 5.31
N PRO A 18 3.64 -14.96 5.43
CA PRO A 18 4.64 -13.91 5.60
C PRO A 18 4.82 -13.19 4.27
N GLN A 19 3.88 -12.31 3.93
CA GLN A 19 4.16 -11.22 3.01
C GLN A 19 5.01 -10.26 3.80
N GLN A 20 6.32 -10.29 3.56
CA GLN A 20 7.26 -9.34 4.16
C GLN A 20 6.94 -7.98 3.55
N TYR A 21 6.19 -7.17 4.29
CA TYR A 21 5.91 -5.80 3.91
C TYR A 21 7.20 -4.98 3.98
N VAL A 22 7.20 -3.81 3.35
CA VAL A 22 8.39 -2.94 3.28
C VAL A 22 8.02 -1.56 3.79
N CYS A 23 8.86 -0.98 4.64
CA CYS A 23 8.66 0.40 5.07
C CYS A 23 8.77 1.36 3.88
N ILE A 24 7.75 2.17 3.64
CA ILE A 24 7.72 3.14 2.53
C ILE A 24 8.84 4.20 2.65
N ASN A 25 9.29 4.49 3.87
CA ASN A 25 10.28 5.53 4.15
C ASN A 25 11.73 5.03 3.99
N CYS A 26 12.09 3.94 4.68
CA CYS A 26 13.48 3.47 4.70
C CYS A 26 13.73 2.17 3.90
N GLY A 27 12.68 1.48 3.43
CA GLY A 27 12.80 0.26 2.66
C GLY A 27 13.18 -1.00 3.46
N SER A 28 13.22 -0.93 4.80
CA SER A 28 13.45 -2.13 5.61
C SER A 28 12.22 -3.04 5.60
N PRO A 29 12.39 -4.37 5.73
CA PRO A 29 11.27 -5.29 5.88
C PRO A 29 10.51 -5.01 7.18
N VAL A 30 9.20 -5.20 7.15
CA VAL A 30 8.27 -5.02 8.27
C VAL A 30 7.32 -6.22 8.29
N GLN A 31 7.10 -6.79 9.48
CA GLN A 31 6.29 -8.00 9.62
C GLN A 31 4.79 -7.73 9.42
N GLU A 32 4.30 -6.58 9.91
CA GLU A 32 2.89 -6.21 9.85
C GLU A 32 2.76 -4.69 9.67
N LEU A 33 1.94 -4.22 8.73
CA LEU A 33 1.71 -2.78 8.50
C LEU A 33 0.75 -2.14 9.51
N TYR A 34 -0.17 -2.92 10.06
CA TYR A 34 -1.13 -2.45 11.05
C TYR A 34 -1.41 -3.55 12.07
N LYS A 35 -1.68 -3.12 13.31
CA LYS A 35 -2.14 -3.98 14.40
C LYS A 35 -3.57 -3.62 14.75
N ARG A 36 -4.41 -4.64 14.92
CA ARG A 36 -5.79 -4.47 15.39
C ARG A 36 -5.77 -4.41 16.91
N ILE A 37 -6.07 -3.24 17.49
CA ILE A 37 -6.11 -3.06 18.95
C ILE A 37 -7.47 -3.47 19.52
N SER A 38 -8.54 -3.20 18.78
CA SER A 38 -9.93 -3.51 19.15
C SER A 38 -10.71 -3.97 17.93
N SER A 39 -11.97 -4.41 18.11
CA SER A 39 -12.86 -4.79 17.01
C SER A 39 -13.00 -3.69 15.95
N THR A 40 -12.87 -2.42 16.35
CA THR A 40 -13.09 -1.24 15.49
C THR A 40 -11.84 -0.40 15.23
N VAL A 41 -10.75 -0.60 15.96
CA VAL A 41 -9.57 0.29 15.91
C VAL A 41 -8.35 -0.45 15.35
N LEU A 42 -7.84 0.08 14.25
CA LEU A 42 -6.58 -0.32 13.61
C LEU A 42 -5.53 0.74 13.94
N LYS A 43 -4.32 0.31 14.30
CA LYS A 43 -3.17 1.19 14.53
C LYS A 43 -2.05 0.84 13.55
N ILE A 44 -1.54 1.83 12.83
CA ILE A 44 -0.38 1.65 11.95
C ILE A 44 0.84 1.25 12.78
N THR A 45 1.60 0.26 12.28
CA THR A 45 2.87 -0.16 12.88
C THR A 45 3.96 0.83 12.52
N GLU A 46 4.77 1.22 13.49
CA GLU A 46 5.98 2.03 13.28
C GLU A 46 7.16 1.13 12.87
N CYS A 47 8.01 1.64 11.98
CA CYS A 47 9.19 0.93 11.55
C CYS A 47 10.29 1.01 12.62
N GLU A 48 10.83 -0.13 13.05
CA GLU A 48 11.90 -0.20 14.08
C GLU A 48 13.20 0.49 13.65
N LYS A 49 13.46 0.62 12.35
CA LYS A 49 14.69 1.21 11.83
C LYS A 49 14.64 2.74 11.77
N CYS A 50 13.52 3.30 11.31
CA CYS A 50 13.41 4.75 11.12
C CYS A 50 12.44 5.44 12.09
N ASN A 51 11.71 4.70 12.93
CA ASN A 51 10.70 5.21 13.87
C ASN A 51 9.60 6.08 13.23
N HIS A 52 9.35 5.88 11.93
CA HIS A 52 8.23 6.49 11.22
C HIS A 52 7.14 5.44 10.96
N PRO A 53 5.87 5.83 10.74
CA PRO A 53 4.83 4.90 10.32
C PRO A 53 5.30 4.09 9.10
N ALA A 54 5.18 2.75 9.18
CA ALA A 54 5.74 1.85 8.19
C ALA A 54 5.11 2.06 6.81
N ASP A 55 3.79 2.30 6.77
CA ASP A 55 3.06 2.71 5.58
C ASP A 55 1.86 3.57 5.98
N LYS A 56 1.85 4.84 5.55
CA LYS A 56 0.74 5.79 5.80
C LYS A 56 -0.40 5.65 4.79
N TYR A 57 -0.14 5.07 3.62
CA TYR A 57 -1.08 5.06 2.51
C TYR A 57 -2.21 4.05 2.69
N ILE A 58 -2.13 3.15 3.68
CA ILE A 58 -3.19 2.19 3.98
C ILE A 58 -4.49 2.86 4.48
N GLU A 59 -4.39 4.06 5.06
CA GLU A 59 -5.54 4.86 5.51
C GLU A 59 -6.01 5.85 4.44
N PHE A 60 -5.26 5.99 3.35
CA PHE A 60 -5.52 7.01 2.34
C PHE A 60 -6.36 6.46 1.19
N GLU A 61 -7.19 7.35 0.64
CA GLU A 61 -7.93 7.08 -0.57
C GLU A 61 -7.01 6.99 -1.79
N VAL A 62 -7.44 6.22 -2.80
CA VAL A 62 -6.66 5.95 -4.03
C VAL A 62 -6.23 7.24 -4.76
N LEU A 63 -7.05 8.29 -4.71
CA LEU A 63 -6.73 9.58 -5.34
C LEU A 63 -5.49 10.23 -4.74
N ILE A 64 -5.30 10.18 -3.43
CA ILE A 64 -4.14 10.78 -2.76
C ILE A 64 -2.87 10.00 -3.13
N ILE A 65 -2.96 8.68 -3.15
CA ILE A 65 -1.86 7.80 -3.59
C ILE A 65 -1.49 8.10 -5.04
N LEU A 66 -2.48 8.30 -5.92
CA LEU A 66 -2.27 8.65 -7.32
C LEU A 66 -1.53 9.98 -7.49
N ILE A 67 -1.91 11.02 -6.74
CA ILE A 67 -1.22 12.32 -6.80
C ILE A 67 0.26 12.14 -6.45
N ASP A 68 0.55 11.43 -5.36
CA ASP A 68 1.93 11.19 -4.94
C ASP A 68 2.70 10.32 -5.96
N LEU A 69 2.04 9.41 -6.67
CA LEU A 69 2.66 8.65 -7.77
C LEU A 69 3.00 9.55 -8.97
N VAL A 70 2.11 10.46 -9.35
CA VAL A 70 2.36 11.45 -10.43
C VAL A 70 3.52 12.37 -10.04
N LEU A 71 3.65 12.71 -8.75
CA LEU A 71 4.77 13.48 -8.21
C LEU A 71 6.06 12.66 -8.05
N LEU A 72 6.10 11.43 -8.56
CA LEU A 72 7.22 10.50 -8.48
C LEU A 72 7.72 10.23 -7.03
N SER A 73 6.81 10.27 -6.06
CA SER A 73 7.12 10.09 -4.65
C SER A 73 7.59 8.66 -4.35
N LYS A 74 8.85 8.51 -3.91
CA LYS A 74 9.43 7.19 -3.55
C LYS A 74 8.55 6.39 -2.57
N PRO A 75 7.96 6.99 -1.51
CA PRO A 75 7.03 6.30 -0.62
C PRO A 75 5.81 5.70 -1.34
N ALA A 76 5.20 6.43 -2.27
CA ALA A 76 4.01 5.96 -2.99
C ALA A 76 4.35 4.78 -3.91
N TYR A 77 5.50 4.82 -4.59
CA TYR A 77 5.97 3.67 -5.36
C TYR A 77 6.21 2.44 -4.50
N ARG A 78 6.84 2.58 -3.33
CA ARG A 78 7.08 1.45 -2.42
C ARG A 78 5.76 0.87 -1.89
N HIS A 79 4.78 1.72 -1.61
CA HIS A 79 3.44 1.26 -1.25
C HIS A 79 2.85 0.37 -2.35
N ILE A 80 2.81 0.87 -3.59
CA ILE A 80 2.24 0.15 -4.74
C ILE A 80 2.98 -1.16 -5.05
N LEU A 81 4.31 -1.18 -4.94
CA LEU A 81 5.13 -2.32 -5.33
C LEU A 81 5.16 -3.44 -4.28
N TYR A 82 5.17 -3.09 -2.99
CA TYR A 82 5.46 -4.05 -1.92
C TYR A 82 4.32 -4.23 -0.91
N ASN A 83 3.47 -3.23 -0.73
CA ASN A 83 2.47 -3.21 0.35
C ASN A 83 1.02 -3.21 -0.12
N SER A 84 0.76 -2.98 -1.41
CA SER A 84 -0.58 -2.88 -1.96
C SER A 84 -0.95 -4.15 -2.72
N ASP A 85 -2.19 -4.60 -2.55
CA ASP A 85 -2.71 -5.72 -3.34
C ASP A 85 -2.94 -5.27 -4.79
N CYS A 86 -2.32 -5.98 -5.75
CA CYS A 86 -2.34 -5.63 -7.17
C CYS A 86 -3.74 -5.55 -7.84
N LYS A 87 -4.82 -5.85 -7.11
CA LYS A 87 -6.19 -5.95 -7.62
C LYS A 87 -6.73 -4.62 -8.18
N ASN A 88 -6.27 -3.48 -7.68
CA ASN A 88 -6.74 -2.15 -8.12
C ASN A 88 -5.72 -1.38 -8.96
N LEU A 89 -4.54 -1.95 -9.26
CA LEU A 89 -3.48 -1.23 -9.99
C LEU A 89 -3.86 -0.89 -11.42
N TRP A 90 -4.67 -1.72 -12.06
CA TRP A 90 -5.15 -1.45 -13.43
C TRP A 90 -5.99 -0.16 -13.49
N LYS A 91 -6.74 0.18 -12.44
CA LYS A 91 -7.50 1.44 -12.36
C LYS A 91 -6.57 2.64 -12.32
N ILE A 92 -5.48 2.54 -11.55
CA ILE A 92 -4.42 3.57 -11.49
C ILE A 92 -3.78 3.71 -12.88
N GLY A 93 -3.50 2.60 -13.57
CA GLY A 93 -2.97 2.59 -14.94
C GLY A 93 -3.88 3.33 -15.93
N ILE A 94 -5.19 3.07 -15.90
CA ILE A 94 -6.16 3.79 -16.75
C ILE A 94 -6.14 5.29 -16.44
N ILE A 95 -6.16 5.67 -15.16
CA ILE A 95 -6.18 7.09 -14.80
C ILE A 95 -4.89 7.79 -15.26
N LEU A 96 -3.73 7.15 -15.10
CA LEU A 96 -2.46 7.71 -15.58
C LEU A 96 -2.45 7.90 -17.10
N VAL A 97 -2.97 6.93 -17.86
CA VAL A 97 -3.10 7.04 -19.33
C VAL A 97 -4.06 8.18 -19.72
N LEU A 98 -5.17 8.33 -19.01
CA LEU A 98 -6.11 9.43 -19.25
C LEU A 98 -5.49 10.79 -18.94
N LEU A 99 -4.69 10.90 -17.87
CA LEU A 99 -3.96 12.11 -17.53
C LEU A 99 -2.90 12.45 -18.60
N GLU A 100 -2.15 11.47 -19.08
CA GLU A 100 -1.17 11.66 -20.15
C GLU A 100 -1.85 12.11 -21.46
N ALA A 101 -2.96 11.46 -21.84
CA ALA A 101 -3.75 11.85 -23.00
C ALA A 101 -4.30 13.27 -22.86
N TYR A 102 -4.74 13.67 -21.66
CA TYR A 102 -5.18 15.04 -21.39
C TYR A 102 -4.02 16.05 -21.52
N CYS A 103 -2.85 15.76 -20.96
CA CYS A 103 -1.66 16.61 -21.10
C CYS A 103 -1.29 16.80 -22.58
N LEU A 104 -1.20 15.71 -23.34
CA LEU A 104 -0.92 15.76 -24.79
C LEU A 104 -1.95 16.56 -25.56
N TRP A 105 -3.23 16.43 -25.22
CA TRP A 105 -4.30 17.22 -25.84
C TRP A 105 -4.16 18.71 -25.54
N THR A 106 -3.85 19.09 -24.29
CA THR A 106 -3.64 20.49 -23.91
C THR A 106 -2.41 21.10 -24.58
N GLU A 107 -1.32 20.34 -24.71
CA GLU A 107 -0.11 20.76 -25.43
C GLU A 107 -0.39 20.93 -26.93
N ALA A 108 -1.11 19.99 -27.54
CA ALA A 108 -1.52 20.11 -28.93
C ALA A 108 -2.41 21.34 -29.16
N PHE A 109 -3.38 21.58 -28.27
CA PHE A 109 -4.28 22.73 -28.36
C PHE A 109 -3.55 24.07 -28.19
N SER A 110 -2.64 24.16 -27.21
CA SER A 110 -1.84 25.38 -26.98
C SER A 110 -0.88 25.73 -28.12
N ARG A 111 -0.59 24.80 -29.04
CA ARG A 111 0.14 25.09 -30.28
C ARG A 111 -0.72 25.70 -31.40
N PHE A 112 -2.05 25.68 -31.28
CA PHE A 112 -3.00 26.20 -32.27
C PHE A 112 -3.63 27.55 -31.90
N THR A 113 -3.50 28.01 -30.65
CA THR A 113 -3.82 29.39 -30.20
C THR A 113 -2.58 30.26 -30.16
#